data_AF-A0A952C545-F1
#
_entry.id   AF-A0A952C545-F1
#
_cell.length_a   1.000
_cell.length_b   1.000
_cell.length_c   1.000
_cell.angle_alpha   90.00
_cell.angle_beta   90.00
_cell.angle_gamma   90.00
#
_symmetry.space_group_name_H-M   'P 1'
#
loop_
_entity.id
_entity.type
_entity.pdbx_description
1 polymer ?
#
loop_
_entity_poly.entity_id
_entity_poly.type
_entity_poly.pdbx_seq_one_letter_code
_entity_poly.pdbx_strand_id
1 'polypeptide(L)'
;MVKNREVFQVDPLSRDIPNGGVTKVLVPRTEQEWQVLRYELASFVCDGEYHLGLERILSTYIAHLGQAEQPAAWVSGFYGSGKSHLVRVLEYQWRDVVFPDGASARGITQLPDDINDLLKELTTIGKQHGGLWSAAGTLGAGAGKSVRLAMLGILFRSAGLPEQYAPARLVIWLRQNGYYDQVKAAVEAEGRDFFRELNNMYVSRSLADGLLAADPAFAGSNIEARNLLKAQYPNRDDVSDEELLLTMEDVLALQSTTPGKLPLTLLVFDELQQFIGEDSGRTLQVQTIVEACSARFGSRLLFVATGQAALQATPQLSKLQGRFTVRVTLSDTDVERVVRQVVLRKRENMRSVIQSTLQSVSGEIDRQLAGTKIGPRPTDGADLVPDYPLLPVQRRFWEAVLRAVDRPGTAGQLRTQLRIVHEAARHVANDPVGVVVAGDFIYDQQRQEMLQSGVLLRETDIAISELRKNGDDDGSLRSRLCALIFLISKLPTEGVAATGIEATPNALADLLVEDLVGGSTDLRQRIPKLLNDLVEEGTIMQVGNEYRLQTRESAEWVADFRGRHAGISADDGRIADERAKEFKAA
;
A
#
# COMPACT_ATOMS: atom_id res chain seq x y z
N MET A 1 -21.45 -30.25 4.99
CA MET A 1 -21.71 -28.81 5.10
C MET A 1 -20.67 -28.09 4.27
N VAL A 2 -21.06 -27.13 3.43
CA VAL A 2 -20.11 -26.37 2.61
C VAL A 2 -19.22 -25.55 3.54
N LYS A 3 -17.90 -25.58 3.34
CA LYS A 3 -16.96 -24.74 4.10
C LYS A 3 -16.78 -23.37 3.47
N ASN A 4 -16.43 -22.38 4.29
CA ASN A 4 -16.15 -21.02 3.85
C ASN A 4 -15.12 -20.95 2.71
N ARG A 5 -14.00 -21.69 2.79
CA ARG A 5 -12.98 -21.68 1.72
C ARG A 5 -13.51 -22.04 0.33
N GLU A 6 -14.57 -22.84 0.27
CA GLU A 6 -15.13 -23.37 -0.98
C GLU A 6 -15.96 -22.32 -1.74
N VAL A 7 -16.36 -21.23 -1.07
CA VAL A 7 -17.18 -20.17 -1.69
C VAL A 7 -16.34 -19.17 -2.48
N PHE A 8 -15.03 -19.10 -2.20
CA PHE A 8 -14.13 -18.15 -2.84
C PHE A 8 -13.61 -18.68 -4.19
N GLN A 9 -13.43 -17.76 -5.13
CA GLN A 9 -12.83 -18.03 -6.44
C GLN A 9 -11.41 -18.59 -6.29
N VAL A 10 -10.67 -18.06 -5.30
CA VAL A 10 -9.33 -18.49 -4.91
C VAL A 10 -9.41 -18.96 -3.46
N ASP A 11 -8.91 -20.16 -3.17
CA ASP A 11 -8.89 -20.68 -1.79
C ASP A 11 -7.99 -19.78 -0.93
N PRO A 12 -8.50 -19.14 0.15
CA PRO A 12 -7.72 -18.24 1.00
C PRO A 12 -6.53 -18.95 1.68
N LEU A 13 -6.57 -20.28 1.84
CA LEU A 13 -5.46 -21.06 2.42
C LEU A 13 -4.34 -21.37 1.42
N SER A 14 -4.59 -21.17 0.12
CA SER A 14 -3.66 -21.55 -0.95
C SER A 14 -2.69 -20.46 -1.38
N ARG A 15 -2.92 -19.21 -0.97
CA ARG A 15 -2.12 -18.05 -1.38
C ARG A 15 -1.79 -17.15 -0.21
N ASP A 16 -0.58 -16.61 -0.21
CA ASP A 16 -0.17 -15.48 0.61
C ASP A 16 -0.11 -14.23 -0.26
N ILE A 17 -0.37 -13.06 0.35
CA ILE A 17 -0.18 -11.76 -0.30
C ILE A 17 1.31 -11.40 -0.22
N PRO A 18 2.05 -11.37 -1.34
CA PRO A 18 3.47 -11.07 -1.31
C PRO A 18 3.76 -9.68 -0.73
N ASN A 19 4.87 -9.56 0.01
CA ASN A 19 5.30 -8.31 0.67
C ASN A 19 4.22 -7.65 1.53
N GLY A 20 3.24 -8.41 2.02
CA GLY A 20 2.10 -7.87 2.77
C GLY A 20 1.29 -6.83 1.98
N GLY A 21 1.30 -6.88 0.65
CA GLY A 21 0.62 -5.94 -0.23
C GLY A 21 1.40 -4.65 -0.53
N VAL A 22 2.69 -4.56 -0.15
CA VAL A 22 3.55 -3.42 -0.54
C VAL A 22 4.10 -3.63 -1.93
N THR A 23 3.67 -2.77 -2.86
CA THR A 23 4.32 -2.65 -4.17
C THR A 23 5.56 -1.79 -4.07
N LYS A 24 6.69 -2.35 -4.53
CA LYS A 24 7.94 -1.62 -4.72
C LYS A 24 8.19 -1.46 -6.21
N VAL A 25 8.32 -0.22 -6.67
CA VAL A 25 8.65 0.07 -8.07
C VAL A 25 10.13 -0.26 -8.32
N LEU A 26 10.37 -1.53 -8.64
CA LEU A 26 11.67 -2.13 -8.89
C LEU A 26 11.57 -3.06 -10.10
N VAL A 27 12.67 -3.14 -10.86
CA VAL A 27 12.83 -4.10 -11.96
C VAL A 27 13.18 -5.48 -11.36
N PRO A 28 12.37 -6.53 -11.58
CA PRO A 28 12.66 -7.88 -11.10
C PRO A 28 13.97 -8.42 -11.66
N ARG A 29 14.78 -9.05 -10.81
CA ARG A 29 16.03 -9.73 -11.17
C ARG A 29 16.07 -11.18 -10.69
N THR A 30 15.34 -11.47 -9.62
CA THR A 30 15.24 -12.80 -9.03
C THR A 30 13.90 -13.46 -9.34
N GLU A 31 13.84 -14.79 -9.27
CA GLU A 31 12.59 -15.55 -9.45
C GLU A 31 11.50 -15.07 -8.50
N GLN A 32 11.84 -14.81 -7.23
CA GLN A 32 10.89 -14.32 -6.25
C GLN A 32 10.31 -12.95 -6.63
N GLU A 33 11.12 -12.02 -7.15
CA GLU A 33 10.64 -10.71 -7.61
C GLU A 33 9.74 -10.83 -8.84
N TRP A 34 10.01 -11.77 -9.75
CA TRP A 34 9.13 -12.07 -10.87
C TRP A 34 7.78 -12.63 -10.43
N GLN A 35 7.77 -13.52 -9.43
CA GLN A 35 6.52 -14.05 -8.85
C GLN A 35 5.71 -12.95 -8.13
N VAL A 36 6.37 -12.03 -7.44
CA VAL A 36 5.72 -10.84 -6.85
C VAL A 36 5.06 -9.99 -7.93
N LEU A 37 5.80 -9.65 -8.99
CA LEU A 37 5.24 -8.86 -10.09
C LEU A 37 4.05 -9.57 -10.76
N ARG A 38 4.16 -10.88 -10.99
CA ARG A 38 3.07 -11.68 -11.56
C ARG A 38 1.82 -11.60 -10.69
N TYR A 39 1.98 -11.76 -9.38
CA TYR A 39 0.87 -11.63 -8.45
C TYR A 39 0.22 -10.25 -8.56
N GLU A 40 1.01 -9.18 -8.49
CA GLU A 40 0.51 -7.81 -8.55
C GLU A 40 -0.23 -7.50 -9.85
N LEU A 41 0.26 -8.01 -10.99
CA LEU A 41 -0.38 -7.83 -12.29
C LEU A 41 -1.65 -8.67 -12.44
N ALA A 42 -1.66 -9.92 -11.95
CA ALA A 42 -2.82 -10.81 -12.03
C ALA A 42 -3.92 -10.46 -11.03
N SER A 43 -3.57 -9.84 -9.91
CA SER A 43 -4.51 -9.37 -8.88
C SER A 43 -4.94 -7.92 -9.09
N PHE A 44 -4.51 -7.25 -10.14
CA PHE A 44 -4.90 -5.86 -10.38
C PHE A 44 -6.37 -5.79 -10.78
N VAL A 45 -7.10 -4.88 -10.13
CA VAL A 45 -8.53 -4.65 -10.38
C VAL A 45 -8.66 -3.27 -10.99
N CYS A 46 -8.87 -3.23 -12.31
CA CYS A 46 -9.03 -1.99 -13.05
C CYS A 46 -10.51 -1.60 -13.09
N ASP A 47 -10.97 -0.91 -12.05
CA ASP A 47 -12.32 -0.37 -11.91
C ASP A 47 -12.25 0.99 -11.18
N GLY A 48 -13.34 1.77 -11.20
CA GLY A 48 -13.42 3.05 -10.50
C GLY A 48 -12.31 4.03 -10.91
N GLU A 49 -11.61 4.63 -9.94
CA GLU A 49 -10.56 5.62 -10.20
C GLU A 49 -9.29 5.01 -10.82
N TYR A 50 -9.04 3.71 -10.64
CA TYR A 50 -7.93 3.04 -11.34
C TYR A 50 -8.19 2.96 -12.84
N HIS A 51 -9.43 2.63 -13.22
CA HIS A 51 -9.84 2.59 -14.63
C HIS A 51 -9.80 3.98 -15.24
N LEU A 52 -10.50 4.96 -14.64
CA LEU A 52 -10.50 6.35 -15.10
C LEU A 52 -9.10 6.95 -15.17
N GLY A 53 -8.24 6.60 -14.21
CA GLY A 53 -6.84 7.02 -14.17
C GLY A 53 -6.03 6.48 -15.35
N LEU A 54 -6.08 5.16 -15.61
CA LEU A 54 -5.39 4.55 -16.75
C LEU A 54 -5.92 5.08 -18.08
N GLU A 55 -7.24 5.15 -18.23
CA GLU A 55 -7.90 5.66 -19.43
C GLU A 55 -7.43 7.08 -19.71
N ARG A 56 -7.51 7.98 -18.71
CA ARG A 56 -7.10 9.38 -18.85
C ARG A 56 -5.63 9.51 -19.23
N ILE A 57 -4.74 8.76 -18.60
CA ILE A 57 -3.30 8.81 -18.91
C ILE A 57 -3.03 8.34 -20.34
N LEU A 58 -3.57 7.17 -20.72
CA LEU A 58 -3.31 6.58 -22.03
C LEU A 58 -3.97 7.37 -23.17
N SER A 59 -5.24 7.72 -23.03
CA SER A 59 -5.97 8.51 -24.05
C SER A 59 -5.37 9.89 -24.24
N THR A 60 -5.00 10.59 -23.16
CA THR A 60 -4.32 11.89 -23.26
C THR A 60 -2.97 11.74 -23.93
N TYR A 61 -2.22 10.67 -23.63
CA TYR A 61 -0.95 10.41 -24.29
C TYR A 61 -1.11 10.27 -25.79
N ILE A 62 -1.96 9.34 -26.22
CA ILE A 62 -2.22 9.03 -27.62
C ILE A 62 -2.73 10.27 -28.37
N ALA A 63 -3.66 11.03 -27.79
CA ALA A 63 -4.22 12.23 -28.41
C ALA A 63 -3.20 13.37 -28.62
N HIS A 64 -2.11 13.39 -27.84
CA HIS A 64 -1.06 14.41 -27.95
C HIS A 64 0.16 13.95 -28.75
N LEU A 65 0.15 12.72 -29.28
CA LEU A 65 1.20 12.27 -30.20
C LEU A 65 1.26 13.19 -31.43
N GLY A 66 2.45 13.72 -31.72
CA GLY A 66 2.67 14.71 -32.79
C GLY A 66 2.55 16.17 -32.37
N GLN A 67 2.13 16.44 -31.12
CA GLN A 67 2.19 17.80 -30.55
C GLN A 67 3.61 18.13 -30.08
N ALA A 68 3.85 19.43 -29.87
CA ALA A 68 5.15 19.96 -29.42
C ALA A 68 5.52 19.50 -28.01
N GLU A 69 4.53 19.33 -27.13
CA GLU A 69 4.73 18.95 -25.73
C GLU A 69 3.77 17.83 -25.33
N GLN A 70 4.22 17.01 -24.38
CA GLN A 70 3.41 15.95 -23.78
C GLN A 70 2.94 16.36 -22.38
N PRO A 71 1.62 16.42 -22.12
CA PRO A 71 1.10 16.61 -20.77
C PRO A 71 1.59 15.54 -19.79
N ALA A 72 2.28 15.92 -18.71
CA ALA A 72 2.66 15.00 -17.66
C ALA A 72 1.48 14.69 -16.72
N ALA A 73 1.49 13.51 -16.10
CA ALA A 73 0.44 13.05 -15.20
C ALA A 73 0.86 13.00 -13.73
N TRP A 74 -0.02 13.48 -12.85
CA TRP A 74 0.12 13.40 -11.41
C TRP A 74 -0.95 12.50 -10.81
N VAL A 75 -0.51 11.42 -10.18
CA VAL A 75 -1.36 10.48 -9.45
C VAL A 75 -1.29 10.81 -7.96
N SER A 76 -2.41 11.27 -7.41
CA SER A 76 -2.55 11.64 -6.00
C SER A 76 -3.47 10.69 -5.24
N GLY A 77 -3.34 10.64 -3.92
CA GLY A 77 -4.14 9.78 -3.05
C GLY A 77 -3.44 9.48 -1.74
N PHE A 78 -4.21 9.22 -0.67
CA PHE A 78 -3.68 8.95 0.68
C PHE A 78 -2.74 7.74 0.71
N TYR A 79 -2.00 7.55 1.81
CA TYR A 79 -1.08 6.42 1.94
C TYR A 79 -1.84 5.07 1.89
N GLY A 80 -1.39 4.15 1.05
CA GLY A 80 -2.10 2.89 0.80
C GLY A 80 -3.13 2.93 -0.33
N SER A 81 -3.54 4.08 -0.87
CA SER A 81 -4.50 4.15 -2.02
C SER A 81 -4.10 3.41 -3.32
N GLY A 82 -2.93 2.76 -3.36
CA GLY A 82 -2.46 1.95 -4.48
C GLY A 82 -1.82 2.71 -5.65
N LYS A 83 -1.39 3.97 -5.43
CA LYS A 83 -0.66 4.77 -6.43
C LYS A 83 0.54 4.05 -7.05
N SER A 84 1.43 3.49 -6.22
CA SER A 84 2.61 2.74 -6.67
C SER A 84 2.22 1.50 -7.46
N HIS A 85 1.11 0.85 -7.09
CA HIS A 85 0.58 -0.31 -7.82
C HIS A 85 0.01 0.10 -9.19
N LEU A 86 -0.76 1.19 -9.27
CA LEU A 86 -1.28 1.75 -10.52
C LEU A 86 -0.14 2.07 -11.50
N VAL A 87 0.88 2.82 -11.06
CA VAL A 87 1.97 3.22 -11.95
C VAL A 87 2.88 2.05 -12.32
N ARG A 88 3.03 1.06 -11.43
CA ARG A 88 3.72 -0.19 -11.76
C ARG A 88 2.95 -0.99 -12.80
N VAL A 89 1.63 -1.15 -12.65
CA VAL A 89 0.81 -1.81 -13.69
C VAL A 89 0.99 -1.07 -15.02
N LEU A 90 0.81 0.26 -15.04
CA LEU A 90 1.02 1.08 -16.24
C LEU A 90 2.41 0.85 -16.88
N GLU A 91 3.49 0.84 -16.08
CA GLU A 91 4.86 0.59 -16.57
C GLU A 91 4.99 -0.72 -17.35
N TYR A 92 4.45 -1.82 -16.81
CA TYR A 92 4.58 -3.15 -17.39
C TYR A 92 3.58 -3.38 -18.54
N GLN A 93 2.39 -2.79 -18.46
CA GLN A 93 1.42 -2.79 -19.56
C GLN A 93 1.92 -1.97 -20.76
N TRP A 94 2.68 -0.89 -20.52
CA TRP A 94 3.27 -0.06 -21.57
C TRP A 94 4.17 -0.88 -22.50
N ARG A 95 5.10 -1.67 -21.92
CA ARG A 95 6.05 -2.50 -22.69
C ARG A 95 5.51 -3.87 -23.10
N ASP A 96 4.41 -4.32 -22.49
CA ASP A 96 3.95 -5.71 -22.54
C ASP A 96 5.07 -6.71 -22.20
N VAL A 97 5.69 -6.51 -21.04
CA VAL A 97 6.87 -7.29 -20.61
C VAL A 97 6.58 -8.79 -20.62
N VAL A 98 7.50 -9.56 -21.18
CA VAL A 98 7.46 -11.03 -21.19
C VAL A 98 8.15 -11.57 -19.94
N PHE A 99 7.46 -12.45 -19.22
CA PHE A 99 7.93 -13.15 -18.02
C PHE A 99 8.90 -14.28 -18.39
N PRO A 100 9.72 -14.77 -17.43
CA PRO A 100 10.64 -15.89 -17.67
C PRO A 100 9.99 -17.16 -18.23
N ASP A 101 8.70 -17.38 -17.95
CA ASP A 101 7.91 -18.52 -18.43
C ASP A 101 7.18 -18.25 -19.77
N GLY A 102 7.41 -17.09 -20.38
CA GLY A 102 6.85 -16.70 -21.68
C GLY A 102 5.47 -16.04 -21.64
N ALA A 103 4.82 -15.91 -20.47
CA ALA A 103 3.58 -15.14 -20.37
C ALA A 103 3.86 -13.64 -20.53
N SER A 104 2.92 -12.87 -21.07
CA SER A 104 3.05 -11.40 -21.19
C SER A 104 2.29 -10.67 -20.10
N ALA A 105 2.73 -9.45 -19.76
CA ALA A 105 2.08 -8.58 -18.79
C ALA A 105 0.61 -8.31 -19.15
N ARG A 106 0.30 -8.07 -20.43
CA ARG A 106 -1.09 -7.88 -20.90
C ARG A 106 -1.89 -9.17 -20.90
N GLY A 107 -1.25 -10.33 -21.06
CA GLY A 107 -1.92 -11.63 -21.03
C GLY A 107 -2.35 -12.09 -19.64
N ILE A 108 -1.68 -11.62 -18.59
CA ILE A 108 -1.98 -12.02 -17.20
C ILE A 108 -2.85 -11.01 -16.45
N THR A 109 -2.90 -9.75 -16.89
CA THR A 109 -3.71 -8.68 -16.26
C THR A 109 -5.10 -8.61 -16.89
N GLN A 110 -6.13 -8.67 -16.05
CA GLN A 110 -7.52 -8.48 -16.50
C GLN A 110 -7.83 -6.98 -16.56
N LEU A 111 -7.80 -6.40 -17.76
CA LEU A 111 -8.15 -5.01 -18.02
C LEU A 111 -9.47 -4.90 -18.81
N PRO A 112 -10.25 -3.82 -18.60
CA PRO A 112 -11.37 -3.45 -19.46
C PRO A 112 -11.00 -3.33 -20.95
N ASP A 113 -11.97 -3.55 -21.84
CA ASP A 113 -11.76 -3.59 -23.29
C ASP A 113 -11.24 -2.26 -23.86
N ASP A 114 -11.75 -1.14 -23.36
CA ASP A 114 -11.33 0.20 -23.75
C ASP A 114 -9.85 0.47 -23.38
N ILE A 115 -9.40 0.04 -22.20
CA ILE A 115 -7.98 0.11 -21.82
C ILE A 115 -7.13 -0.79 -22.71
N ASN A 116 -7.58 -2.02 -22.98
CA ASN A 116 -6.89 -2.92 -23.89
C ASN A 116 -6.75 -2.33 -25.30
N ASP A 117 -7.78 -1.64 -25.78
CA ASP A 117 -7.76 -1.00 -27.10
C ASP A 117 -6.80 0.19 -27.15
N LEU A 118 -6.75 1.02 -26.11
CA LEU A 118 -5.74 2.08 -25.98
C LEU A 118 -4.31 1.50 -25.97
N LEU A 119 -4.07 0.39 -25.25
CA LEU A 119 -2.76 -0.28 -25.23
C LEU A 119 -2.37 -0.89 -26.58
N LYS A 120 -3.33 -1.43 -27.34
CA LYS A 120 -3.11 -1.92 -28.71
C LYS A 120 -2.80 -0.78 -29.67
N GLU A 121 -3.52 0.34 -29.56
CA GLU A 121 -3.26 1.55 -30.34
C GLU A 121 -1.86 2.08 -30.05
N LEU A 122 -1.49 2.21 -28.78
CA LEU A 122 -0.14 2.58 -28.36
C LEU A 122 0.94 1.69 -28.98
N THR A 123 0.75 0.36 -28.98
CA THR A 123 1.68 -0.57 -29.65
C THR A 123 1.75 -0.35 -31.15
N THR A 124 0.61 -0.07 -31.79
CA THR A 124 0.54 0.18 -33.23
C THR A 124 1.32 1.43 -33.62
N ILE A 125 1.15 2.52 -32.86
CA ILE A 125 1.89 3.77 -33.08
C ILE A 125 3.36 3.59 -32.71
N GLY A 126 3.65 2.88 -31.60
CA GLY A 126 5.01 2.58 -31.16
C GLY A 126 5.86 1.88 -32.22
N LYS A 127 5.29 0.96 -33.02
CA LYS A 127 5.99 0.33 -34.16
C LYS A 127 6.49 1.34 -35.19
N GLN A 128 5.84 2.50 -35.32
CA GLN A 128 6.27 3.58 -36.22
C GLN A 128 7.38 4.44 -35.59
N HIS A 129 7.52 4.40 -34.26
CA HIS A 129 8.37 5.25 -33.43
C HIS A 129 9.32 4.43 -32.56
N GLY A 130 10.19 3.59 -33.14
CA GLY A 130 11.26 2.91 -32.40
C GLY A 130 10.78 1.89 -31.35
N GLY A 131 9.49 1.60 -31.24
CA GLY A 131 8.91 0.71 -30.23
C GLY A 131 8.42 1.44 -28.99
N LEU A 132 8.14 0.67 -27.94
CA LEU A 132 7.70 1.17 -26.64
C LEU A 132 8.76 0.87 -25.58
N TRP A 133 9.05 1.85 -24.74
CA TRP A 133 9.93 1.65 -23.60
C TRP A 133 9.39 2.34 -22.35
N SER A 134 9.79 1.86 -21.18
CA SER A 134 9.40 2.47 -19.92
C SER A 134 10.48 2.29 -18.86
N ALA A 135 10.51 3.23 -17.92
CA ALA A 135 11.38 3.21 -16.76
C ALA A 135 10.62 3.76 -15.56
N ALA A 136 10.78 3.12 -14.40
CA ALA A 136 10.08 3.52 -13.19
C ALA A 136 10.98 3.36 -11.95
N GLY A 137 10.84 4.28 -11.00
CA GLY A 137 11.56 4.18 -9.73
C GLY A 137 11.33 5.37 -8.80
N THR A 138 11.93 5.29 -7.62
CA THR A 138 11.94 6.36 -6.62
C THR A 138 13.26 7.12 -6.70
N LEU A 139 13.21 8.46 -6.69
CA LEU A 139 14.41 9.31 -6.83
C LEU A 139 15.35 9.25 -5.61
N GLY A 140 14.89 8.74 -4.46
CA GLY A 140 15.68 8.65 -3.23
C GLY A 140 16.56 7.40 -3.08
N ALA A 141 16.46 6.41 -3.97
CA ALA A 141 16.99 5.07 -3.73
C ALA A 141 18.49 4.85 -4.02
N GLY A 142 19.26 5.87 -4.44
CA GLY A 142 20.67 5.63 -4.78
C GLY A 142 21.54 6.79 -5.25
N ALA A 143 21.04 8.02 -5.40
CA ALA A 143 21.83 9.11 -5.96
C ALA A 143 21.80 10.38 -5.10
N GLY A 144 22.70 10.44 -4.10
CA GLY A 144 23.18 11.67 -3.47
C GLY A 144 22.17 12.82 -3.31
N LYS A 145 22.61 14.05 -3.60
CA LYS A 145 21.75 15.27 -3.57
C LYS A 145 21.25 15.70 -4.96
N SER A 146 21.71 15.07 -6.06
CA SER A 146 21.40 15.48 -7.44
C SER A 146 20.15 14.77 -7.98
N VAL A 147 19.14 15.57 -8.36
CA VAL A 147 17.90 15.09 -9.01
C VAL A 147 18.18 14.49 -10.39
N ARG A 148 19.14 15.04 -11.14
CA ARG A 148 19.48 14.59 -12.50
C ARG A 148 20.13 13.22 -12.49
N LEU A 149 21.09 13.01 -11.58
CA LEU A 149 21.73 11.71 -11.41
C LEU A 149 20.74 10.66 -10.90
N ALA A 150 19.82 11.05 -10.00
CA ALA A 150 18.74 10.17 -9.55
C ALA A 150 17.83 9.72 -10.70
N MET A 151 17.43 10.65 -11.56
CA MET A 151 16.66 10.35 -12.75
C MET A 151 17.41 9.43 -13.72
N LEU A 152 18.68 9.73 -14.03
CA LEU A 152 19.52 8.87 -14.87
C LEU A 152 19.66 7.47 -14.28
N GLY A 153 19.80 7.34 -12.96
CA GLY A 153 19.84 6.05 -12.27
C GLY A 153 18.60 5.20 -12.54
N ILE A 154 17.41 5.80 -12.60
CA ILE A 154 16.15 5.11 -12.95
C ILE A 154 16.18 4.60 -14.40
N LEU A 155 16.63 5.44 -15.35
CA LEU A 155 16.76 5.04 -16.76
C LEU A 155 17.80 3.92 -16.92
N PHE A 156 18.98 4.07 -16.31
CA PHE A 156 20.05 3.10 -16.39
C PHE A 156 19.62 1.74 -15.85
N ARG A 157 19.01 1.73 -14.65
CA ARG A 157 18.48 0.49 -14.06
C ARG A 157 17.50 -0.22 -14.99
N SER A 158 16.60 0.55 -15.61
CA SER A 158 15.58 0.02 -16.52
C SER A 158 16.15 -0.46 -17.87
N ALA A 159 17.28 0.10 -18.30
CA ALA A 159 18.00 -0.28 -19.53
C ALA A 159 19.05 -1.40 -19.30
N GLY A 160 19.15 -1.93 -18.07
CA GLY A 160 20.16 -2.92 -17.68
C GLY A 160 21.59 -2.37 -17.67
N LEU A 161 21.75 -1.07 -17.40
CA LEU A 161 23.01 -0.37 -17.27
C LEU A 161 23.40 -0.20 -15.77
N PRO A 162 24.68 -0.01 -15.45
CA PRO A 162 25.10 0.41 -14.11
C PRO A 162 24.39 1.69 -13.67
N GLU A 163 24.04 1.82 -12.39
CA GLU A 163 23.30 2.99 -11.91
C GLU A 163 24.18 4.23 -11.70
N GLN A 164 25.50 4.04 -11.60
CA GLN A 164 26.46 5.13 -11.51
C GLN A 164 26.73 5.74 -12.88
N TYR A 165 26.75 7.07 -12.96
CA TYR A 165 26.88 7.82 -14.21
C TYR A 165 28.11 7.43 -15.05
N ALA A 166 29.30 7.44 -14.46
CA ALA A 166 30.53 7.15 -15.20
C ALA A 166 30.57 5.70 -15.76
N PRO A 167 30.33 4.65 -14.95
CA PRO A 167 30.19 3.29 -15.46
C PRO A 167 29.09 3.13 -16.53
N ALA A 168 27.94 3.81 -16.37
CA ALA A 168 26.86 3.77 -17.36
C ALA A 168 27.28 4.36 -18.70
N ARG A 169 27.93 5.53 -18.69
CA ARG A 169 28.45 6.20 -19.90
C ARG A 169 29.46 5.33 -20.65
N LEU A 170 30.34 4.62 -19.92
CA LEU A 170 31.25 3.65 -20.54
C LEU A 170 30.47 2.51 -21.20
N VAL A 171 29.50 1.91 -20.50
CA VAL A 171 28.70 0.80 -21.06
C VAL A 171 27.88 1.24 -22.28
N ILE A 172 27.32 2.46 -22.26
CA ILE A 172 26.63 3.06 -23.40
C ILE A 172 27.57 3.12 -24.60
N TRP A 173 28.76 3.68 -24.42
CA TRP A 173 29.76 3.76 -25.48
C TRP A 173 30.20 2.38 -25.99
N LEU A 174 30.40 1.41 -25.09
CA LEU A 174 30.71 0.02 -25.46
C LEU A 174 29.60 -0.61 -26.31
N ARG A 175 28.33 -0.36 -25.99
CA ARG A 175 27.20 -0.88 -26.78
C ARG A 175 27.07 -0.19 -28.13
N GLN A 176 27.25 1.13 -28.19
CA GLN A 176 27.20 1.91 -29.43
C GLN A 176 28.27 1.48 -30.44
N ASN A 177 29.45 1.06 -29.96
CA ASN A 177 30.54 0.59 -30.81
C ASN A 177 30.59 -0.93 -31.00
N GLY A 178 29.66 -1.70 -30.41
CA GLY A 178 29.62 -3.17 -30.51
C GLY A 178 30.70 -3.91 -29.71
N TYR A 179 31.37 -3.24 -28.77
CA TYR A 179 32.45 -3.80 -27.94
C TYR A 179 31.95 -4.49 -26.67
N TYR A 180 30.70 -4.23 -26.25
CA TYR A 180 30.17 -4.66 -24.96
C TYR A 180 30.33 -6.16 -24.68
N ASP A 181 29.87 -7.03 -25.59
CA ASP A 181 29.88 -8.48 -25.36
C ASP A 181 31.30 -9.04 -25.31
N GLN A 182 32.20 -8.53 -26.16
CA GLN A 182 33.60 -8.93 -26.17
C GLN A 182 34.30 -8.53 -24.87
N VAL A 183 34.14 -7.27 -24.44
CA VAL A 183 34.76 -6.77 -23.20
C VAL A 183 34.19 -7.51 -21.98
N LYS A 184 32.88 -7.72 -21.94
CA LYS A 184 32.23 -8.49 -20.87
C LYS A 184 32.78 -9.92 -20.79
N ALA A 185 32.82 -10.62 -21.91
CA ALA A 185 33.33 -11.99 -21.98
C ALA A 185 34.81 -12.09 -21.57
N ALA A 186 35.64 -11.12 -21.96
CA ALA A 186 37.04 -11.07 -21.56
C ALA A 186 37.21 -10.94 -20.03
N VAL A 187 36.40 -10.10 -19.38
CA VAL A 187 36.42 -9.93 -17.93
C VAL A 187 35.92 -11.20 -17.21
N GLU A 188 34.84 -11.80 -17.69
CA GLU A 188 34.24 -13.00 -17.09
C GLU A 188 35.10 -14.25 -17.29
N ALA A 189 35.88 -14.34 -18.37
CA ALA A 189 36.83 -15.43 -18.62
C ALA A 189 37.95 -15.52 -17.55
N GLU A 190 38.25 -14.41 -16.88
CA GLU A 190 39.17 -14.37 -15.73
C GLU A 190 38.49 -14.73 -14.39
N GLY A 191 37.23 -15.15 -14.41
CA GLY A 191 36.45 -15.48 -13.21
C GLY A 191 35.99 -14.27 -12.40
N ARG A 192 35.95 -13.09 -13.02
CA ARG A 192 35.52 -11.83 -12.38
C ARG A 192 34.11 -11.44 -12.78
N ASP A 193 33.41 -10.75 -11.88
CA ASP A 193 32.11 -10.18 -12.19
C ASP A 193 32.26 -8.84 -12.93
N PHE A 194 31.66 -8.76 -14.12
CA PHE A 194 31.78 -7.59 -14.99
C PHE A 194 31.25 -6.30 -14.34
N PHE A 195 30.11 -6.36 -13.64
CA PHE A 195 29.54 -5.18 -12.98
C PHE A 195 30.39 -4.70 -11.80
N ARG A 196 31.01 -5.61 -11.06
CA ARG A 196 31.96 -5.29 -9.99
C ARG A 196 33.23 -4.64 -10.53
N GLU A 197 33.73 -5.10 -11.67
CA GLU A 197 34.89 -4.49 -12.33
C GLU A 197 34.54 -3.10 -12.90
N LEU A 198 33.34 -2.90 -13.44
CA LEU A 198 32.84 -1.58 -13.86
C LEU A 198 32.78 -0.58 -12.70
N ASN A 199 32.32 -0.99 -11.51
CA ASN A 199 32.34 -0.14 -10.32
C ASN A 199 33.76 0.27 -9.90
N ASN A 200 34.78 -0.50 -10.31
CA ASN A 200 36.19 -0.24 -10.06
C ASN A 200 36.96 0.09 -11.35
N MET A 201 36.29 0.65 -12.36
CA MET A 201 36.81 0.77 -13.73
C MET A 201 38.17 1.48 -13.85
N TYR A 202 38.49 2.42 -12.95
CA TYR A 202 39.77 3.15 -13.00
C TYR A 202 40.98 2.32 -12.54
N VAL A 203 40.74 1.24 -11.80
CA VAL A 203 41.80 0.36 -11.27
C VAL A 203 41.74 -1.05 -11.86
N SER A 204 40.61 -1.41 -12.49
CA SER A 204 40.39 -2.70 -13.14
C SER A 204 41.35 -2.93 -14.30
N ARG A 205 42.27 -3.89 -14.13
CA ARG A 205 43.18 -4.30 -15.21
C ARG A 205 42.45 -5.12 -16.27
N SER A 206 41.59 -6.05 -15.85
CA SER A 206 40.84 -6.93 -16.74
C SER A 206 39.90 -6.15 -17.67
N LEU A 207 39.23 -5.11 -17.15
CA LEU A 207 38.39 -4.24 -17.97
C LEU A 207 39.21 -3.52 -19.05
N ALA A 208 40.39 -3.00 -18.69
CA ALA A 208 41.28 -2.33 -19.62
C ALA A 208 41.89 -3.28 -20.65
N ASP A 209 42.26 -4.51 -20.26
CA ASP A 209 42.75 -5.53 -21.18
C ASP A 209 41.65 -5.98 -22.16
N GLY A 210 40.43 -6.20 -21.66
CA GLY A 210 39.27 -6.49 -22.50
C GLY A 210 38.96 -5.37 -23.49
N LEU A 211 39.06 -4.12 -23.04
CA LEU A 211 38.87 -2.94 -23.90
C LEU A 211 39.93 -2.84 -24.99
N LEU A 212 41.20 -3.07 -24.67
CA LEU A 212 42.30 -3.08 -25.65
C LEU A 212 42.20 -4.24 -26.63
N ALA A 213 41.62 -5.37 -26.21
CA ALA A 213 41.34 -6.49 -27.10
C ALA A 213 40.19 -6.18 -28.08
N ALA A 214 39.20 -5.39 -27.65
CA ALA A 214 38.07 -4.97 -28.49
C ALA A 214 38.41 -3.79 -29.41
N ASP A 215 39.18 -2.83 -28.91
CA ASP A 215 39.66 -1.66 -29.64
C ASP A 215 41.17 -1.44 -29.37
N PRO A 216 42.06 -2.05 -30.18
CA PRO A 216 43.50 -1.86 -30.04
C PRO A 216 43.96 -0.42 -30.25
N ALA A 217 43.14 0.44 -30.87
CA ALA A 217 43.44 1.85 -31.08
C ALA A 217 43.05 2.73 -29.88
N PHE A 218 42.36 2.17 -28.88
CA PHE A 218 41.90 2.91 -27.71
C PHE A 218 43.05 3.48 -26.87
N ALA A 219 44.11 2.69 -26.64
CA ALA A 219 45.32 3.12 -25.93
C ALA A 219 46.54 2.23 -26.25
N GLY A 220 47.76 2.71 -25.99
CA GLY A 220 48.99 1.94 -26.22
C GLY A 220 49.35 0.95 -25.10
N SER A 221 48.70 1.04 -23.93
CA SER A 221 48.94 0.13 -22.81
C SER A 221 47.76 0.08 -21.84
N ASN A 222 47.70 -0.95 -20.99
CA ASN A 222 46.69 -1.08 -19.94
C ASN A 222 46.66 0.13 -18.96
N ILE A 223 47.84 0.67 -18.61
CA ILE A 223 47.94 1.85 -17.74
C ILE A 223 47.33 3.07 -18.43
N GLU A 224 47.67 3.27 -19.71
CA GLU A 224 47.13 4.37 -20.51
C GLU A 224 45.62 4.25 -20.69
N ALA A 225 45.11 3.04 -20.97
CA ALA A 225 43.67 2.78 -21.07
C ALA A 225 42.93 3.17 -19.79
N ARG A 226 43.44 2.79 -18.61
CA ARG A 226 42.85 3.18 -17.32
C ARG A 226 42.90 4.70 -17.06
N ASN A 227 43.98 5.37 -17.48
CA ASN A 227 44.08 6.82 -17.39
C ASN A 227 43.07 7.52 -18.32
N LEU A 228 42.89 7.01 -19.55
CA LEU A 228 41.87 7.50 -20.49
C LEU A 228 40.45 7.27 -19.95
N LEU A 229 40.16 6.11 -19.36
CA LEU A 229 38.87 5.85 -18.70
C LEU A 229 38.60 6.88 -17.60
N LYS A 230 39.59 7.19 -16.77
CA LYS A 230 39.47 8.21 -15.71
C LYS A 230 39.28 9.63 -16.26
N ALA A 231 39.93 9.95 -17.38
CA ALA A 231 39.82 11.26 -18.02
C ALA A 231 38.46 11.45 -18.73
N GLN A 232 37.97 10.41 -19.43
CA GLN A 232 36.74 10.48 -20.24
C GLN A 232 35.47 10.28 -19.41
N TYR A 233 35.53 9.47 -18.36
CA TYR A 233 34.39 9.14 -17.52
C TYR A 233 34.68 9.47 -16.06
N PRO A 234 34.87 10.75 -15.67
CA PRO A 234 35.13 11.09 -14.28
C PRO A 234 33.90 10.84 -13.40
N ASN A 235 34.11 10.47 -12.13
CA ASN A 235 33.05 10.47 -11.13
C ASN A 235 32.58 11.91 -10.89
N ARG A 236 31.26 12.12 -10.87
CA ARG A 236 30.64 13.44 -10.69
C ARG A 236 29.56 13.41 -9.63
N ASP A 237 29.44 14.51 -8.90
CA ASP A 237 28.40 14.72 -7.89
C ASP A 237 27.10 15.28 -8.49
N ASP A 238 27.17 15.87 -9.69
CA ASP A 238 26.03 16.34 -10.49
C ASP A 238 26.42 16.42 -11.97
N VAL A 239 25.42 16.60 -12.85
CA VAL A 239 25.58 16.80 -14.30
C VAL A 239 24.82 18.05 -14.74
N SER A 240 25.16 18.60 -15.90
CA SER A 240 24.37 19.68 -16.50
C SER A 240 23.07 19.16 -17.12
N ASP A 241 22.13 20.06 -17.44
CA ASP A 241 20.89 19.70 -18.15
C ASP A 241 21.19 19.12 -19.54
N GLU A 242 22.17 19.67 -20.26
CA GLU A 242 22.58 19.14 -21.58
C GLU A 242 23.18 17.73 -21.47
N GLU A 243 24.03 17.49 -20.47
CA GLU A 243 24.59 16.15 -20.22
C GLU A 243 23.52 15.12 -19.86
N LEU A 244 22.51 15.53 -19.08
CA LEU A 244 21.32 14.72 -18.81
C LEU A 244 20.59 14.38 -20.10
N LEU A 245 20.24 15.38 -20.92
CA LEU A 245 19.46 15.20 -22.13
C LEU A 245 20.19 14.33 -23.17
N LEU A 246 21.47 14.57 -23.41
CA LEU A 246 22.29 13.74 -24.32
C LEU A 246 22.39 12.31 -23.83
N THR A 247 22.60 12.10 -22.53
CA THR A 247 22.69 10.75 -21.96
C THR A 247 21.34 10.03 -22.01
N MET A 248 20.23 10.73 -21.80
CA MET A 248 18.90 10.16 -22.01
C MET A 248 18.71 9.75 -23.47
N GLU A 249 19.08 10.61 -24.43
CA GLU A 249 19.00 10.30 -25.85
C GLU A 249 19.82 9.04 -26.21
N ASP A 250 21.05 8.94 -25.70
CA ASP A 250 21.89 7.75 -25.83
C ASP A 250 21.20 6.49 -25.31
N VAL A 251 20.60 6.55 -24.11
CA VAL A 251 19.88 5.41 -23.52
C VAL A 251 18.66 5.05 -24.37
N LEU A 252 17.84 6.02 -24.75
CA LEU A 252 16.64 5.78 -25.55
C LEU A 252 16.97 5.20 -26.93
N ALA A 253 18.05 5.66 -27.56
CA ALA A 253 18.53 5.10 -28.82
C ALA A 253 18.91 3.62 -28.67
N LEU A 254 19.56 3.23 -27.57
CA LEU A 254 19.88 1.82 -27.28
C LEU A 254 18.65 0.94 -27.04
N GLN A 255 17.53 1.53 -26.61
CA GLN A 255 16.28 0.80 -26.36
C GLN A 255 15.35 0.79 -27.59
N SER A 256 15.72 1.51 -28.65
CA SER A 256 14.95 1.57 -29.87
C SER A 256 15.07 0.29 -30.67
N THR A 257 13.94 -0.19 -31.17
CA THR A 257 13.85 -1.28 -32.15
C THR A 257 14.11 -0.80 -33.58
N THR A 258 14.19 0.51 -33.82
CA THR A 258 14.41 1.09 -35.16
C THR A 258 15.55 2.10 -35.13
N PRO A 259 16.65 1.86 -35.86
CA PRO A 259 17.77 2.80 -35.93
C PRO A 259 17.34 4.22 -36.32
N GLY A 260 17.87 5.23 -35.64
CA GLY A 260 17.58 6.64 -35.89
C GLY A 260 16.21 7.14 -35.41
N LYS A 261 15.41 6.29 -34.75
CA LYS A 261 14.15 6.69 -34.10
C LYS A 261 14.24 6.48 -32.60
N LEU A 262 13.59 7.36 -31.83
CA LEU A 262 13.44 7.20 -30.39
C LEU A 262 12.12 6.47 -30.07
N PRO A 263 12.13 5.52 -29.11
CA PRO A 263 10.92 4.82 -28.65
C PRO A 263 9.93 5.77 -27.99
N LEU A 264 8.65 5.45 -28.06
CA LEU A 264 7.63 6.07 -27.20
C LEU A 264 7.86 5.62 -25.76
N THR A 265 8.19 6.58 -24.90
CA THR A 265 8.77 6.33 -23.59
C THR A 265 7.87 6.81 -22.46
N LEU A 266 7.61 5.92 -21.49
CA LEU A 266 6.99 6.26 -20.22
C LEU A 266 8.06 6.34 -19.12
N LEU A 267 8.12 7.46 -18.40
CA LEU A 267 9.00 7.65 -17.26
C LEU A 267 8.20 7.93 -15.99
N VAL A 268 8.29 7.02 -15.02
CA VAL A 268 7.52 7.05 -13.77
C VAL A 268 8.41 7.45 -12.60
N PHE A 269 8.01 8.49 -11.87
CA PHE A 269 8.58 8.89 -10.59
C PHE A 269 7.64 8.55 -9.44
N ASP A 270 7.89 7.42 -8.79
CA ASP A 270 7.13 7.03 -7.61
C ASP A 270 7.62 7.81 -6.38
N GLU A 271 6.68 8.18 -5.52
CA GLU A 271 6.87 8.95 -4.29
C GLU A 271 7.60 10.29 -4.50
N LEU A 272 7.35 10.96 -5.64
CA LEU A 272 8.01 12.23 -5.99
C LEU A 272 7.77 13.31 -4.94
N GLN A 273 6.56 13.39 -4.36
CA GLN A 273 6.28 14.32 -3.27
C GLN A 273 7.18 14.08 -2.05
N GLN A 274 7.42 12.83 -1.67
CA GLN A 274 8.26 12.49 -0.52
C GLN A 274 9.73 12.85 -0.78
N PHE A 275 10.19 12.66 -2.02
CA PHE A 275 11.53 13.07 -2.42
C PHE A 275 11.72 14.59 -2.38
N ILE A 276 10.72 15.36 -2.83
CA ILE A 276 10.73 16.83 -2.75
C ILE A 276 10.69 17.29 -1.29
N GLY A 277 9.82 16.68 -0.48
CA GLY A 277 9.60 17.09 0.92
C GLY A 277 9.22 18.57 1.01
N GLU A 278 9.92 19.31 1.86
CA GLU A 278 9.74 20.76 2.01
C GLU A 278 10.76 21.59 1.20
N ASP A 279 11.65 20.92 0.45
CA ASP A 279 12.76 21.55 -0.28
C ASP A 279 12.29 22.22 -1.59
N SER A 280 12.22 23.55 -1.56
CA SER A 280 11.86 24.36 -2.72
C SER A 280 12.86 24.28 -3.87
N GLY A 281 14.15 24.00 -3.59
CA GLY A 281 15.20 23.83 -4.58
C GLY A 281 15.02 22.53 -5.38
N ARG A 282 14.72 21.42 -4.69
CA ARG A 282 14.39 20.14 -5.35
C ARG A 282 13.16 20.27 -6.24
N THR A 283 12.13 20.97 -5.76
CA THR A 283 10.92 21.25 -6.54
C THR A 283 11.25 21.96 -7.85
N LEU A 284 12.11 22.99 -7.79
CA LEU A 284 12.51 23.76 -8.97
C LEU A 284 13.32 22.89 -9.93
N GLN A 285 14.28 22.10 -9.44
CA GLN A 285 15.07 21.19 -10.27
C GLN A 285 14.20 20.17 -11.02
N VAL A 286 13.23 19.56 -10.33
CA VAL A 286 12.27 18.64 -10.96
C VAL A 286 11.48 19.35 -12.07
N GLN A 287 10.99 20.57 -11.81
CA GLN A 287 10.25 21.36 -12.80
C GLN A 287 11.10 21.64 -14.04
N THR A 288 12.34 22.10 -13.86
CA THR A 288 13.28 22.42 -14.95
C THR A 288 13.64 21.18 -15.76
N ILE A 289 13.85 20.04 -15.11
CA ILE A 289 14.15 18.78 -15.80
C ILE A 289 12.98 18.30 -16.65
N VAL A 290 11.75 18.31 -16.10
CA VAL A 290 10.55 17.91 -16.84
C VAL A 290 10.33 18.83 -18.04
N GLU A 291 10.54 20.13 -17.88
CA GLU A 291 10.47 21.12 -18.97
C GLU A 291 11.52 20.86 -20.05
N ALA A 292 12.79 20.72 -19.67
CA ALA A 292 13.89 20.48 -20.60
C ALA A 292 13.70 19.17 -21.39
N CYS A 293 13.23 18.12 -20.72
CA CYS A 293 12.93 16.84 -21.37
C CYS A 293 11.72 16.95 -22.31
N SER A 294 10.68 17.68 -21.91
CA SER A 294 9.50 17.91 -22.76
C SER A 294 9.89 18.66 -24.04
N ALA A 295 10.76 19.67 -23.93
CA ALA A 295 11.27 20.41 -25.08
C ALA A 295 12.17 19.56 -26.00
N ARG A 296 13.01 18.68 -25.45
CA ARG A 296 13.95 17.85 -26.22
C ARG A 296 13.27 16.65 -26.89
N PHE A 297 12.37 15.97 -26.18
CA PHE A 297 11.77 14.70 -26.63
C PHE A 297 10.33 14.86 -27.15
N GLY A 298 9.70 16.02 -26.91
CA GLY A 298 8.35 16.34 -27.37
C GLY A 298 7.31 15.32 -26.87
N SER A 299 6.34 15.02 -27.74
CA SER A 299 5.30 14.02 -27.49
C SER A 299 5.78 12.57 -27.29
N ARG A 300 7.08 12.28 -27.47
CA ARG A 300 7.60 10.91 -27.34
C ARG A 300 7.83 10.48 -25.90
N LEU A 301 7.91 11.41 -24.95
CA LEU A 301 8.20 11.14 -23.54
C LEU A 301 7.02 11.55 -22.66
N LEU A 302 6.46 10.59 -21.92
CA LEU A 302 5.43 10.83 -20.93
C LEU A 302 6.02 10.72 -19.52
N PHE A 303 5.86 11.78 -18.72
CA PHE A 303 6.14 11.74 -17.30
C PHE A 303 4.88 11.39 -16.50
N VAL A 304 5.01 10.46 -15.55
CA VAL A 304 3.98 10.16 -14.55
C VAL A 304 4.62 10.23 -13.17
N ALA A 305 4.06 11.00 -12.25
CA ALA A 305 4.56 11.11 -10.89
C ALA A 305 3.48 10.79 -9.86
N THR A 306 3.87 10.24 -8.72
CA THR A 306 2.95 9.96 -7.60
C THR A 306 3.22 10.87 -6.40
N GLY A 307 2.14 11.23 -5.70
CA GLY A 307 2.17 12.01 -4.47
C GLY A 307 1.01 11.66 -3.54
N GLN A 308 1.15 12.00 -2.26
CA GLN A 308 0.05 11.82 -1.30
C GLN A 308 -1.07 12.84 -1.52
N ALA A 309 -0.69 14.08 -1.85
CA ALA A 309 -1.62 15.19 -1.97
C ALA A 309 -1.83 15.60 -3.44
N ALA A 310 -2.95 16.26 -3.68
CA ALA A 310 -3.16 16.99 -4.92
C ALA A 310 -2.14 18.12 -5.05
N LEU A 311 -1.81 18.51 -6.28
CA LEU A 311 -0.82 19.56 -6.55
C LEU A 311 -1.18 20.95 -5.99
N GLN A 312 -2.43 21.19 -5.57
CA GLN A 312 -2.82 22.46 -4.92
C GLN A 312 -2.53 22.49 -3.42
N ALA A 313 -2.20 21.34 -2.81
CA ALA A 313 -2.19 21.22 -1.35
C ALA A 313 -1.06 22.00 -0.68
N THR A 314 0.09 22.18 -1.34
CA THR A 314 1.24 22.88 -0.78
C THR A 314 1.85 23.88 -1.76
N PRO A 315 2.52 24.95 -1.28
CA PRO A 315 3.23 25.91 -2.14
C PRO A 315 4.35 25.30 -2.98
N GLN A 316 4.95 24.19 -2.54
CA GLN A 316 5.96 23.46 -3.28
C GLN A 316 5.31 22.72 -4.46
N LEU A 317 4.25 21.94 -4.20
CA LEU A 317 3.57 21.18 -5.25
C LEU A 317 2.87 22.08 -6.27
N SER A 318 2.38 23.25 -5.85
CA SER A 318 1.70 24.18 -6.76
C SER A 318 2.59 24.64 -7.93
N LYS A 319 3.91 24.71 -7.71
CA LYS A 319 4.90 25.03 -8.75
C LYS A 319 4.97 23.98 -9.87
N LEU A 320 4.53 22.75 -9.62
CA LEU A 320 4.53 21.66 -10.61
C LEU A 320 3.24 21.62 -11.45
N GLN A 321 2.21 22.39 -11.11
CA GLN A 321 0.90 22.35 -11.78
C GLN A 321 0.96 22.68 -13.27
N GLY A 322 1.86 23.57 -13.68
CA GLY A 322 2.04 23.93 -15.09
C GLY A 322 2.64 22.81 -15.93
N ARG A 323 3.33 21.84 -15.30
CA ARG A 323 3.95 20.70 -15.99
C ARG A 323 3.10 19.44 -15.91
N PHE A 324 2.48 19.20 -14.75
CA PHE A 324 1.62 18.05 -14.50
C PHE A 324 0.13 18.44 -14.60
N THR A 325 -0.36 18.52 -15.83
CA THR A 325 -1.73 18.96 -16.13
C THR A 325 -2.74 17.82 -16.12
N VAL A 326 -2.31 16.57 -16.35
CA VAL A 326 -3.16 15.39 -16.22
C VAL A 326 -3.24 14.99 -14.75
N ARG A 327 -4.43 15.06 -14.15
CA ARG A 327 -4.62 14.77 -12.72
C ARG A 327 -5.43 13.50 -12.53
N VAL A 328 -4.91 12.58 -11.72
CA VAL A 328 -5.57 11.35 -11.28
C VAL A 328 -5.60 11.35 -9.76
N THR A 329 -6.77 11.06 -9.18
CA THR A 329 -6.96 11.07 -7.72
C THR A 329 -7.58 9.74 -7.30
N LEU A 330 -6.87 8.98 -6.47
CA LEU A 330 -7.35 7.71 -5.93
C LEU A 330 -8.04 7.93 -4.57
N SER A 331 -9.17 7.25 -4.36
CA SER A 331 -10.07 7.47 -3.22
C SER A 331 -10.25 6.21 -2.34
N ASP A 332 -10.88 6.36 -1.17
CA ASP A 332 -11.18 5.24 -0.26
C ASP A 332 -12.17 4.24 -0.87
N THR A 333 -13.07 4.69 -1.74
CA THR A 333 -14.12 3.82 -2.32
C THR A 333 -13.52 2.71 -3.20
N ASP A 334 -12.36 2.95 -3.81
CA ASP A 334 -11.67 1.95 -4.61
C ASP A 334 -11.11 0.82 -3.75
N VAL A 335 -10.83 1.08 -2.46
CA VAL A 335 -10.26 0.11 -1.53
C VAL A 335 -11.22 -1.06 -1.29
N GLU A 336 -12.49 -0.77 -1.02
CA GLU A 336 -13.51 -1.80 -0.77
C GLU A 336 -13.68 -2.72 -1.99
N ARG A 337 -13.71 -2.14 -3.19
CA ARG A 337 -13.85 -2.88 -4.44
C ARG A 337 -12.66 -3.80 -4.68
N VAL A 338 -11.45 -3.30 -4.46
CA VAL A 338 -10.22 -4.10 -4.59
C VAL A 338 -10.24 -5.28 -3.60
N VAL A 339 -10.58 -5.05 -2.33
CA VAL A 339 -10.69 -6.13 -1.33
C VAL A 339 -11.70 -7.20 -1.78
N ARG A 340 -12.87 -6.79 -2.27
CA ARG A 340 -13.91 -7.69 -2.78
C ARG A 340 -13.45 -8.53 -3.97
N GLN A 341 -12.69 -7.94 -4.89
CA GLN A 341 -12.29 -8.61 -6.13
C GLN A 341 -11.00 -9.43 -5.99
N VAL A 342 -10.09 -9.03 -5.10
CA VAL A 342 -8.80 -9.71 -4.89
C VAL A 342 -8.92 -10.84 -3.87
N VAL A 343 -9.57 -10.58 -2.74
CA VAL A 343 -9.60 -11.50 -1.59
C VAL A 343 -10.95 -12.20 -1.49
N LEU A 344 -12.04 -11.43 -1.52
CA LEU A 344 -13.38 -11.97 -1.25
C LEU A 344 -14.14 -12.43 -2.49
N ARG A 345 -13.51 -12.49 -3.67
CA ARG A 345 -14.21 -12.83 -4.92
C ARG A 345 -14.86 -14.20 -4.80
N LYS A 346 -16.17 -14.27 -5.06
CA LYS A 346 -16.96 -15.49 -4.91
C LYS A 346 -17.00 -16.28 -6.21
N ARG A 347 -17.11 -17.61 -6.09
CA ARG A 347 -17.49 -18.46 -7.22
C ARG A 347 -18.95 -18.22 -7.55
N GLU A 348 -19.27 -18.11 -8.83
CA GLU A 348 -20.61 -17.76 -9.28
C GLU A 348 -21.67 -18.76 -8.81
N ASN A 349 -21.35 -20.05 -8.84
CA ASN A 349 -22.22 -21.13 -8.37
C ASN A 349 -22.39 -21.19 -6.84
N MET A 350 -21.59 -20.47 -6.06
CA MET A 350 -21.65 -20.45 -4.59
C MET A 350 -22.36 -19.20 -4.03
N ARG A 351 -22.62 -18.19 -4.86
CA ARG A 351 -23.30 -16.96 -4.44
C ARG A 351 -24.69 -17.22 -3.86
N SER A 352 -25.48 -18.07 -4.50
CA SER A 352 -26.83 -18.42 -4.04
C SER A 352 -26.83 -19.15 -2.70
N VAL A 353 -25.82 -20.00 -2.44
CA VAL A 353 -25.64 -20.69 -1.16
C VAL A 353 -25.44 -19.65 -0.05
N ILE A 354 -24.47 -18.73 -0.21
CA ILE A 354 -24.24 -17.66 0.76
C ILE A 354 -25.51 -16.82 0.96
N GLN A 355 -26.13 -16.40 -0.14
CA GLN A 355 -27.33 -15.57 -0.08
C GLN A 355 -28.46 -16.23 0.71
N SER A 356 -28.73 -17.52 0.46
CA SER A 356 -29.75 -18.28 1.17
C SER A 356 -29.45 -18.41 2.66
N THR A 357 -28.18 -18.65 3.02
CA THR A 357 -27.76 -18.73 4.42
C THR A 357 -27.94 -17.39 5.12
N LEU A 358 -27.45 -16.29 4.53
CA LEU A 358 -27.57 -14.95 5.12
C LEU A 358 -29.02 -14.49 5.24
N GLN A 359 -29.88 -14.81 4.27
CA GLN A 359 -31.32 -14.53 4.36
C GLN A 359 -32.00 -15.28 5.50
N SER A 360 -31.58 -16.52 5.78
CA SER A 360 -32.16 -17.31 6.89
C SER A 360 -31.83 -16.76 8.28
N VAL A 361 -30.79 -15.92 8.39
CA VAL A 361 -30.29 -15.33 9.64
C VAL A 361 -30.33 -13.80 9.62
N SER A 362 -31.17 -13.20 8.75
CA SER A 362 -31.19 -11.75 8.55
C SER A 362 -31.47 -10.97 9.84
N GLY A 363 -32.30 -11.51 10.74
CA GLY A 363 -32.59 -10.88 12.03
C GLY A 363 -31.38 -10.72 12.95
N GLU A 364 -30.40 -11.64 12.88
CA GLU A 364 -29.14 -11.49 13.65
C GLU A 364 -28.25 -10.41 13.01
N ILE A 365 -28.21 -10.35 11.67
CA ILE A 365 -27.43 -9.37 10.90
C ILE A 365 -28.01 -7.94 11.09
N ASP A 366 -29.32 -7.77 10.92
CA ASP A 366 -30.01 -6.47 10.96
C ASP A 366 -30.04 -5.86 12.37
N ARG A 367 -29.68 -6.63 13.40
CA ARG A 367 -29.55 -6.12 14.77
C ARG A 367 -28.18 -5.49 15.03
N GLN A 368 -27.13 -5.90 14.32
CA GLN A 368 -25.75 -5.56 14.67
C GLN A 368 -25.54 -4.05 14.77
N LEU A 369 -25.28 -3.55 15.98
CA LEU A 369 -25.01 -2.12 16.26
C LEU A 369 -26.14 -1.19 15.78
N ALA A 370 -27.39 -1.66 15.81
CA ALA A 370 -28.55 -0.86 15.44
C ALA A 370 -28.61 0.46 16.25
N GLY A 371 -28.91 1.56 15.55
CA GLY A 371 -28.95 2.91 16.16
C GLY A 371 -27.63 3.68 16.14
N THR A 372 -26.53 3.07 15.67
CA THR A 372 -25.23 3.74 15.50
C THR A 372 -24.98 4.14 14.05
N LYS A 373 -23.95 4.96 13.76
CA LYS A 373 -23.57 5.31 12.37
C LYS A 373 -22.93 4.13 11.60
N ILE A 374 -22.51 3.09 12.31
CA ILE A 374 -21.83 1.90 11.77
C ILE A 374 -22.83 0.78 11.48
N GLY A 375 -23.97 0.75 12.17
CA GLY A 375 -25.03 -0.24 12.03
C GLY A 375 -25.63 -0.36 10.62
N PRO A 376 -26.69 -1.17 10.44
CA PRO A 376 -27.16 -1.60 9.13
C PRO A 376 -27.74 -0.45 8.33
N ARG A 377 -27.56 -0.50 7.00
CA ARG A 377 -28.04 0.49 6.04
C ARG A 377 -28.91 -0.17 4.98
N PRO A 378 -29.90 0.54 4.40
CA PRO A 378 -30.73 -0.03 3.32
C PRO A 378 -29.94 -0.53 2.10
N THR A 379 -28.76 0.05 1.86
CA THR A 379 -27.86 -0.32 0.76
C THR A 379 -27.07 -1.60 1.01
N ASP A 380 -26.99 -2.09 2.25
CA ASP A 380 -26.12 -3.21 2.63
C ASP A 380 -26.53 -4.54 1.98
N GLY A 381 -27.80 -4.68 1.59
CA GLY A 381 -28.30 -5.91 0.97
C GLY A 381 -27.53 -6.33 -0.28
N ALA A 382 -27.05 -5.37 -1.07
CA ALA A 382 -26.22 -5.63 -2.25
C ALA A 382 -24.81 -6.10 -1.89
N ASP A 383 -24.34 -5.76 -0.69
CA ASP A 383 -22.97 -5.98 -0.22
C ASP A 383 -22.84 -7.20 0.70
N LEU A 384 -23.93 -7.79 1.19
CA LEU A 384 -23.91 -8.96 2.06
C LEU A 384 -23.10 -10.14 1.50
N VAL A 385 -23.37 -10.55 0.26
CA VAL A 385 -22.66 -11.67 -0.39
C VAL A 385 -21.21 -11.29 -0.74
N PRO A 386 -20.94 -10.10 -1.32
CA PRO A 386 -19.57 -9.62 -1.55
C PRO A 386 -18.70 -9.54 -0.28
N ASP A 387 -19.25 -9.05 0.83
CA ASP A 387 -18.52 -8.80 2.08
C ASP A 387 -18.44 -10.04 2.98
N TYR A 388 -19.13 -11.13 2.67
CA TYR A 388 -19.01 -12.38 3.42
C TYR A 388 -17.54 -12.88 3.40
N PRO A 389 -16.92 -13.28 4.53
CA PRO A 389 -17.49 -13.51 5.86
C PRO A 389 -17.32 -12.34 6.85
N LEU A 390 -17.00 -11.13 6.39
CA LEU A 390 -16.88 -9.95 7.24
C LEU A 390 -18.24 -9.30 7.55
N LEU A 391 -19.14 -9.24 6.58
CA LEU A 391 -20.39 -8.44 6.62
C LEU A 391 -20.18 -6.91 6.62
N PRO A 392 -21.15 -6.12 6.12
CA PRO A 392 -20.99 -4.67 5.97
C PRO A 392 -20.79 -3.90 7.29
N VAL A 393 -21.49 -4.27 8.37
CA VAL A 393 -21.38 -3.60 9.67
C VAL A 393 -19.99 -3.80 10.28
N GLN A 394 -19.49 -5.04 10.28
CA GLN A 394 -18.16 -5.38 10.79
C GLN A 394 -17.05 -4.69 10.00
N ARG A 395 -17.19 -4.66 8.67
CA ARG A 395 -16.26 -3.93 7.79
C ARG A 395 -16.18 -2.45 8.15
N ARG A 396 -17.34 -1.79 8.33
CA ARG A 396 -17.37 -0.38 8.76
C ARG A 396 -16.79 -0.17 10.16
N PHE A 397 -17.02 -1.11 11.09
CA PHE A 397 -16.38 -1.09 12.40
C PHE A 397 -14.85 -1.17 12.27
N TRP A 398 -14.33 -2.09 11.46
CA TRP A 398 -12.90 -2.23 11.20
C TRP A 398 -12.29 -0.97 10.59
N GLU A 399 -12.94 -0.37 9.59
CA GLU A 399 -12.48 0.88 8.99
C GLU A 399 -12.42 2.04 10.00
N ALA A 400 -13.41 2.13 10.89
CA ALA A 400 -13.43 3.15 11.93
C ALA A 400 -12.29 2.93 12.94
N VAL A 401 -12.06 1.68 13.34
CA VAL A 401 -10.96 1.29 14.24
C VAL A 401 -9.61 1.59 13.60
N LEU A 402 -9.36 1.16 12.35
CA LEU A 402 -8.10 1.40 11.64
C LEU A 402 -7.79 2.89 11.55
N ARG A 403 -8.79 3.72 11.23
CA ARG A 403 -8.64 5.18 11.21
C ARG A 403 -8.34 5.76 12.59
N ALA A 404 -8.93 5.21 13.65
CA ALA A 404 -8.73 5.70 15.01
C ALA A 404 -7.35 5.35 15.59
N VAL A 405 -6.79 4.19 15.22
CA VAL A 405 -5.49 3.71 15.73
C VAL A 405 -4.30 4.19 14.88
N ASP A 406 -4.49 4.51 13.60
CA ASP A 406 -3.45 5.07 12.73
C ASP A 406 -3.31 6.59 12.85
N ARG A 407 -2.96 7.07 14.05
CA ARG A 407 -2.80 8.51 14.35
C ARG A 407 -1.84 9.29 13.42
N PRO A 408 -0.73 8.72 12.93
CA PRO A 408 0.17 9.44 12.04
C PRO A 408 -0.25 9.40 10.56
N GLY A 409 -1.28 8.62 10.19
CA GLY A 409 -1.64 8.37 8.78
C GLY A 409 -0.55 7.60 8.02
N THR A 410 0.27 6.85 8.74
CA THR A 410 1.46 6.17 8.21
C THR A 410 1.19 4.72 7.83
N ALA A 411 0.05 4.13 8.23
CA ALA A 411 -0.34 2.79 7.84
C ALA A 411 -1.15 2.83 6.54
N GLY A 412 -0.77 2.03 5.55
CA GLY A 412 -1.41 2.04 4.24
C GLY A 412 -2.78 1.41 4.40
N GLN A 413 -3.84 2.19 4.51
CA GLN A 413 -5.15 1.67 4.93
C GLN A 413 -5.64 0.52 4.03
N LEU A 414 -5.51 0.61 2.71
CA LEU A 414 -5.78 -0.50 1.77
C LEU A 414 -4.90 -1.72 2.01
N ARG A 415 -3.60 -1.52 2.26
CA ARG A 415 -2.64 -2.60 2.48
C ARG A 415 -3.00 -3.38 3.74
N THR A 416 -3.22 -2.63 4.81
CA THR A 416 -3.65 -3.16 6.09
C THR A 416 -4.99 -3.86 5.93
N GLN A 417 -5.97 -3.28 5.22
CA GLN A 417 -7.25 -3.94 4.96
C GLN A 417 -7.14 -5.21 4.12
N LEU A 418 -6.41 -5.21 3.00
CA LEU A 418 -6.20 -6.42 2.17
C LEU A 418 -5.58 -7.55 2.99
N ARG A 419 -4.53 -7.26 3.75
CA ARG A 419 -3.88 -8.24 4.63
C ARG A 419 -4.85 -8.76 5.69
N ILE A 420 -5.48 -7.87 6.44
CA ILE A 420 -6.38 -8.24 7.55
C ILE A 420 -7.57 -9.03 7.03
N VAL A 421 -8.20 -8.62 5.93
CA VAL A 421 -9.34 -9.33 5.33
C VAL A 421 -8.93 -10.70 4.78
N HIS A 422 -7.72 -10.82 4.23
CA HIS A 422 -7.19 -12.12 3.80
C HIS A 422 -6.94 -13.05 4.99
N GLU A 423 -6.32 -12.55 6.05
CA GLU A 423 -6.13 -13.31 7.29
C GLU A 423 -7.47 -13.69 7.94
N ALA A 424 -8.47 -12.81 7.89
CA ALA A 424 -9.83 -13.05 8.35
C ALA A 424 -10.51 -14.18 7.55
N ALA A 425 -10.42 -14.14 6.22
CA ALA A 425 -10.94 -15.20 5.36
C ALA A 425 -10.23 -16.54 5.60
N ARG A 426 -8.93 -16.53 5.90
CA ARG A 426 -8.15 -17.72 6.31
C ARG A 426 -8.59 -18.25 7.67
N HIS A 427 -8.84 -17.36 8.62
CA HIS A 427 -9.23 -17.71 9.98
C HIS A 427 -10.48 -18.58 10.00
N VAL A 428 -11.52 -18.17 9.26
CA VAL A 428 -12.79 -18.91 9.20
C VAL A 428 -12.88 -19.90 8.03
N ALA A 429 -11.77 -20.18 7.33
CA ALA A 429 -11.77 -20.91 6.06
C ALA A 429 -12.32 -22.34 6.17
N ASN A 430 -12.07 -23.01 7.30
CA ASN A 430 -12.45 -24.41 7.52
C ASN A 430 -13.84 -24.57 8.15
N ASP A 431 -14.45 -23.47 8.58
CA ASP A 431 -15.76 -23.41 9.20
C ASP A 431 -16.89 -23.51 8.17
N PRO A 432 -18.09 -23.95 8.57
CA PRO A 432 -19.22 -24.02 7.67
C PRO A 432 -19.72 -22.63 7.25
N VAL A 433 -20.32 -22.54 6.06
CA VAL A 433 -21.02 -21.34 5.61
C VAL A 433 -22.10 -20.96 6.62
N GLY A 434 -22.07 -19.70 7.07
CA GLY A 434 -22.82 -19.19 8.22
C GLY A 434 -21.92 -18.69 9.35
N VAL A 435 -20.66 -19.15 9.39
CA VAL A 435 -19.65 -18.64 10.32
C VAL A 435 -18.94 -17.42 9.74
N VAL A 436 -18.98 -16.32 10.48
CA VAL A 436 -18.41 -15.00 10.15
C VAL A 436 -17.26 -14.63 11.07
N VAL A 437 -16.56 -13.56 10.73
CA VAL A 437 -15.41 -13.07 11.49
C VAL A 437 -15.86 -12.06 12.54
N ALA A 438 -15.51 -12.30 13.80
CA ALA A 438 -15.80 -11.37 14.88
C ALA A 438 -14.98 -10.07 14.80
N GLY A 439 -15.51 -9.04 15.43
CA GLY A 439 -15.01 -7.67 15.36
C GLY A 439 -13.70 -7.49 16.10
N ASP A 440 -13.46 -8.31 17.13
CA ASP A 440 -12.25 -8.31 17.95
C ASP A 440 -11.03 -8.82 17.20
N PHE A 441 -11.21 -9.56 16.11
CA PHE A 441 -10.12 -10.08 15.28
C PHE A 441 -9.13 -8.98 14.89
N ILE A 442 -9.61 -7.76 14.63
CA ILE A 442 -8.74 -6.63 14.25
C ILE A 442 -7.77 -6.21 15.36
N TYR A 443 -8.09 -6.48 16.63
CA TYR A 443 -7.20 -6.19 17.77
C TYR A 443 -5.89 -6.96 17.61
N ASP A 444 -5.97 -8.28 17.45
CA ASP A 444 -4.78 -9.14 17.34
C ASP A 444 -3.96 -8.79 16.09
N GLN A 445 -4.65 -8.41 15.01
CA GLN A 445 -4.05 -8.00 13.74
C GLN A 445 -3.30 -6.67 13.77
N GLN A 446 -3.66 -5.78 14.69
CA GLN A 446 -3.08 -4.45 14.85
C GLN A 446 -2.25 -4.31 16.13
N ARG A 447 -2.28 -5.32 17.01
CA ARG A 447 -1.64 -5.32 18.33
C ARG A 447 -0.19 -4.84 18.30
N GLN A 448 0.63 -5.39 17.41
CA GLN A 448 2.06 -5.04 17.29
C GLN A 448 2.25 -3.58 16.85
N GLU A 449 1.47 -3.12 15.86
CA GLU A 449 1.53 -1.73 15.35
C GLU A 449 1.04 -0.73 16.42
N MET A 450 0.00 -1.08 17.17
CA MET A 450 -0.51 -0.27 18.29
C MET A 450 0.48 -0.18 19.45
N LEU A 451 1.24 -1.24 19.74
CA LEU A 451 2.32 -1.23 20.74
C LEU A 451 3.48 -0.34 20.30
N GLN A 452 3.89 -0.42 19.03
CA GLN A 452 4.99 0.38 18.49
C GLN A 452 4.64 1.88 18.42
N SER A 453 3.41 2.20 18.06
CA SER A 453 2.92 3.59 18.01
C SER A 453 2.54 4.17 19.38
N GLY A 454 2.48 3.34 20.42
CA GLY A 454 2.08 3.75 21.77
C GLY A 454 0.58 3.96 21.97
N VAL A 455 -0.26 3.60 20.98
CA VAL A 455 -1.73 3.62 21.10
C VAL A 455 -2.21 2.55 22.09
N LEU A 456 -1.57 1.39 22.08
CA LEU A 456 -1.75 0.30 23.05
C LEU A 456 -0.57 0.32 24.02
N LEU A 457 -0.85 0.50 25.30
CA LEU A 457 0.17 0.43 26.34
C LEU A 457 0.53 -1.02 26.62
N ARG A 458 1.82 -1.29 26.88
CA ARG A 458 2.31 -2.64 27.17
C ARG A 458 1.63 -3.28 28.38
N GLU A 459 1.30 -2.49 29.39
CA GLU A 459 0.57 -2.96 30.59
C GLU A 459 -0.85 -3.42 30.23
N THR A 460 -1.57 -2.63 29.43
CA THR A 460 -2.89 -3.00 28.91
C THR A 460 -2.85 -4.26 28.08
N ASP A 461 -1.85 -4.38 27.20
CA ASP A 461 -1.65 -5.56 26.37
C ASP A 461 -1.42 -6.84 27.19
N ILE A 462 -0.60 -6.74 28.24
CA ILE A 462 -0.36 -7.83 29.19
C ILE A 462 -1.67 -8.20 29.88
N ALA A 463 -2.38 -7.23 30.47
CA ALA A 463 -3.64 -7.47 31.17
C ALA A 463 -4.66 -8.22 30.28
N ILE A 464 -4.83 -7.80 29.03
CA ILE A 464 -5.72 -8.47 28.06
C ILE A 464 -5.22 -9.88 27.73
N SER A 465 -3.91 -10.06 27.54
CA SER A 465 -3.32 -11.34 27.17
C SER A 465 -3.33 -12.37 28.30
N GLU A 466 -3.23 -11.93 29.56
CA GLU A 466 -3.19 -12.82 30.72
C GLU A 466 -4.53 -13.51 30.98
N LEU A 467 -5.65 -12.88 30.62
CA LEU A 467 -6.98 -13.48 30.69
C LEU A 467 -7.09 -14.78 29.87
N ARG A 468 -6.31 -14.93 28.79
CA ARG A 468 -6.27 -16.17 27.98
C ARG A 468 -5.42 -17.29 28.58
N LYS A 469 -4.56 -17.02 29.56
CA LYS A 469 -3.53 -17.99 30.02
C LYS A 469 -4.12 -19.26 30.66
N ASN A 470 -5.35 -19.21 31.17
CA ASN A 470 -6.01 -20.37 31.77
C ASN A 470 -6.54 -21.36 30.72
N GLY A 471 -6.64 -20.94 29.44
CA GLY A 471 -7.02 -21.80 28.32
C GLY A 471 -8.48 -22.27 28.33
N ASP A 472 -9.32 -21.75 29.22
CA ASP A 472 -10.75 -22.01 29.24
C ASP A 472 -11.53 -21.04 28.32
N ASP A 473 -12.74 -21.44 27.96
CA ASP A 473 -13.58 -20.68 27.04
C ASP A 473 -13.95 -19.30 27.61
N ASP A 474 -14.19 -19.22 28.91
CA ASP A 474 -14.48 -17.97 29.61
C ASP A 474 -13.27 -17.02 29.65
N GLY A 475 -12.06 -17.50 29.95
CA GLY A 475 -10.85 -16.67 29.90
C GLY A 475 -10.57 -16.11 28.50
N SER A 476 -10.80 -16.93 27.47
CA SER A 476 -10.76 -16.48 26.07
C SER A 476 -11.78 -15.37 25.81
N LEU A 477 -13.06 -15.58 26.17
CA LEU A 477 -14.11 -14.59 25.97
C LEU A 477 -13.85 -13.29 26.75
N ARG A 478 -13.35 -13.36 27.99
CA ARG A 478 -12.94 -12.20 28.80
C ARG A 478 -11.87 -11.37 28.10
N SER A 479 -10.84 -12.02 27.54
CA SER A 479 -9.79 -11.36 26.76
C SER A 479 -10.36 -10.65 25.53
N ARG A 480 -11.24 -11.32 24.78
CA ARG A 480 -11.91 -10.76 23.59
C ARG A 480 -12.79 -9.55 23.93
N LEU A 481 -13.51 -9.61 25.05
CA LEU A 481 -14.31 -8.49 25.56
C LEU A 481 -13.43 -7.27 25.88
N CYS A 482 -12.33 -7.47 26.62
CA CYS A 482 -11.39 -6.39 26.94
C CYS A 482 -10.72 -5.79 25.69
N ALA A 483 -10.39 -6.62 24.70
CA ALA A 483 -9.89 -6.17 23.40
C ALA A 483 -10.90 -5.28 22.66
N LEU A 484 -12.17 -5.67 22.60
CA LEU A 484 -13.21 -4.83 21.99
C LEU A 484 -13.48 -3.55 22.76
N ILE A 485 -13.54 -3.60 24.09
CA ILE A 485 -13.69 -2.41 24.93
C ILE A 485 -12.55 -1.43 24.65
N PHE A 486 -11.31 -1.93 24.53
CA PHE A 486 -10.17 -1.11 24.13
C PHE A 486 -10.39 -0.46 22.76
N LEU A 487 -10.75 -1.24 21.74
CA LEU A 487 -10.93 -0.71 20.38
C LEU A 487 -12.05 0.34 20.31
N ILE A 488 -13.20 0.06 20.94
CA ILE A 488 -14.33 0.99 21.01
C ILE A 488 -13.90 2.30 21.70
N SER A 489 -13.08 2.22 22.76
CA SER A 489 -12.58 3.41 23.46
C SER A 489 -11.71 4.34 22.61
N LYS A 490 -11.21 3.86 21.45
CA LYS A 490 -10.45 4.68 20.50
C LYS A 490 -11.34 5.39 19.48
N LEU A 491 -12.58 4.95 19.31
CA LEU A 491 -13.49 5.54 18.34
C LEU A 491 -13.91 6.96 18.76
N PRO A 492 -14.13 7.88 17.81
CA PRO A 492 -14.62 9.21 18.14
C PRO A 492 -16.00 9.16 18.80
N THR A 493 -16.14 9.85 19.92
CA THR A 493 -17.38 9.98 20.70
C THR A 493 -18.13 11.29 20.41
N GLU A 494 -17.44 12.31 19.92
CA GLU A 494 -18.00 13.65 19.70
C GLU A 494 -17.79 14.16 18.27
N GLY A 495 -18.63 15.12 17.86
CA GLY A 495 -18.56 15.77 16.55
C GLY A 495 -19.11 14.95 15.38
N VAL A 496 -18.84 15.42 14.16
CA VAL A 496 -19.37 14.80 12.92
C VAL A 496 -18.84 13.37 12.72
N ALA A 497 -17.61 13.10 13.20
CA ALA A 497 -16.97 11.80 13.14
C ALA A 497 -17.44 10.82 14.23
N ALA A 498 -18.27 11.25 15.18
CA ALA A 498 -18.77 10.39 16.26
C ALA A 498 -19.48 9.16 15.69
N THR A 499 -19.06 7.96 16.12
CA THR A 499 -19.63 6.71 15.61
C THR A 499 -20.96 6.35 16.27
N GLY A 500 -21.15 6.80 17.52
CA GLY A 500 -22.30 6.46 18.36
C GLY A 500 -22.21 5.04 18.95
N ILE A 501 -21.08 4.34 18.81
CA ILE A 501 -20.86 3.06 19.48
C ILE A 501 -20.36 3.32 20.90
N GLU A 502 -20.97 2.64 21.86
CA GLU A 502 -20.51 2.52 23.24
C GLU A 502 -20.28 1.04 23.57
N ALA A 503 -19.30 0.74 24.41
CA ALA A 503 -19.00 -0.64 24.82
C ALA A 503 -20.04 -1.16 25.82
N THR A 504 -21.23 -1.49 25.30
CA THR A 504 -22.36 -2.07 26.04
C THR A 504 -22.42 -3.58 25.86
N PRO A 505 -23.11 -4.35 26.74
CA PRO A 505 -23.24 -5.80 26.56
C PRO A 505 -23.82 -6.21 25.20
N ASN A 506 -24.78 -5.43 24.69
CA ASN A 506 -25.39 -5.68 23.39
C ASN A 506 -24.42 -5.41 22.23
N ALA A 507 -23.71 -4.28 22.25
CA ALA A 507 -22.74 -3.96 21.20
C ALA A 507 -21.56 -4.95 21.18
N LEU A 508 -21.10 -5.38 22.35
CA LEU A 508 -20.05 -6.40 22.48
C LEU A 508 -20.54 -7.75 21.96
N ALA A 509 -21.78 -8.16 22.27
CA ALA A 509 -22.37 -9.36 21.70
C ALA A 509 -22.46 -9.27 20.17
N ASP A 510 -23.02 -8.18 19.63
CA ASP A 510 -23.17 -7.97 18.19
C ASP A 510 -21.83 -8.12 17.44
N LEU A 511 -20.74 -7.64 18.03
CA LEU A 511 -19.40 -7.70 17.46
C LEU A 511 -18.71 -9.07 17.67
N LEU A 512 -19.12 -9.89 18.63
CA LEU A 512 -18.49 -11.17 18.96
C LEU A 512 -19.18 -12.40 18.36
N VAL A 513 -20.37 -12.24 17.75
CA VAL A 513 -21.08 -13.36 17.12
C VAL A 513 -20.31 -13.86 15.89
N GLU A 514 -19.97 -15.15 15.91
CA GLU A 514 -19.28 -15.84 14.82
C GLU A 514 -20.22 -16.81 14.10
N ASP A 515 -20.96 -17.65 14.82
CA ASP A 515 -21.95 -18.55 14.23
C ASP A 515 -23.33 -17.87 14.13
N LEU A 516 -23.65 -17.35 12.93
CA LEU A 516 -24.94 -16.70 12.69
C LEU A 516 -26.12 -17.70 12.74
N VAL A 517 -25.88 -18.98 12.46
CA VAL A 517 -26.92 -20.01 12.40
C VAL A 517 -27.25 -20.51 13.81
N GLY A 518 -26.22 -20.69 14.64
CA GLY A 518 -26.37 -20.98 16.08
C GLY A 518 -26.97 -19.81 16.86
N GLY A 519 -26.80 -18.59 16.35
CA GLY A 519 -27.33 -17.37 16.95
C GLY A 519 -26.56 -16.92 18.19
N SER A 520 -27.00 -15.81 18.80
CA SER A 520 -26.24 -15.12 19.85
C SER A 520 -26.78 -15.29 21.28
N THR A 521 -27.77 -16.15 21.48
CA THR A 521 -28.50 -16.26 22.77
C THR A 521 -27.59 -16.64 23.94
N ASP A 522 -26.75 -17.66 23.78
CA ASP A 522 -25.81 -18.10 24.83
C ASP A 522 -24.81 -17.00 25.17
N LEU A 523 -24.20 -16.42 24.12
CA LEU A 523 -23.25 -15.32 24.23
C LEU A 523 -23.84 -14.12 25.01
N ARG A 524 -25.08 -13.73 24.70
CA ARG A 524 -25.78 -12.62 25.39
C ARG A 524 -26.14 -12.91 26.84
N GLN A 525 -26.26 -14.19 27.23
CA GLN A 525 -26.45 -14.57 28.64
C GLN A 525 -25.14 -14.60 29.42
N ARG A 526 -24.03 -14.95 28.75
CA ARG A 526 -22.70 -15.06 29.36
C ARG A 526 -22.02 -13.70 29.55
N ILE A 527 -22.08 -12.82 28.54
CA ILE A 527 -21.37 -11.53 28.54
C ILE A 527 -21.64 -10.69 29.79
N PRO A 528 -22.89 -10.45 30.24
CA PRO A 528 -23.14 -9.62 31.41
C PRO A 528 -22.49 -10.17 32.69
N LYS A 529 -22.43 -11.50 32.85
CA LYS A 529 -21.80 -12.14 34.01
C LYS A 529 -20.29 -11.90 34.00
N LEU A 530 -19.65 -12.18 32.87
CA LEU A 530 -18.21 -11.98 32.70
C LEU A 530 -17.78 -10.52 32.84
N LEU A 531 -18.60 -9.58 32.37
CA LEU A 531 -18.34 -8.15 32.54
C LEU A 531 -18.41 -7.74 34.02
N ASN A 532 -19.36 -8.27 34.79
CA ASN A 532 -19.42 -8.02 36.23
C ASN A 532 -18.19 -8.58 36.94
N ASP A 533 -17.78 -9.81 36.63
CA ASP A 533 -16.58 -10.42 37.21
C ASP A 533 -15.32 -9.59 36.90
N LEU A 534 -15.19 -9.08 35.67
CA LEU A 534 -14.08 -8.20 35.27
C LEU A 534 -14.10 -6.84 35.99
N VAL A 535 -15.28 -6.32 36.35
CA VAL A 535 -15.43 -5.09 37.16
C VAL A 535 -15.04 -5.34 38.61
N GLU A 536 -15.43 -6.49 39.17
CA GLU A 536 -15.08 -6.88 40.54
C GLU A 536 -13.57 -7.08 40.69
N GLU A 537 -12.93 -7.71 39.69
CA GLU A 537 -11.47 -7.89 39.62
C GLU A 537 -10.70 -6.58 39.31
N GLY A 538 -11.39 -5.50 38.92
CA GLY A 538 -10.77 -4.21 38.62
C GLY A 538 -10.00 -4.19 37.29
N THR A 539 -10.30 -5.10 36.37
CA THR A 539 -9.74 -5.09 35.01
C THR A 539 -10.43 -4.03 34.15
N ILE A 540 -11.74 -3.88 34.34
CA ILE A 540 -12.57 -2.87 33.67
C ILE A 540 -13.40 -2.10 34.69
N MET A 541 -13.92 -0.95 34.29
CA MET A 541 -14.85 -0.14 35.07
C MET A 541 -16.09 0.20 34.25
N GLN A 542 -17.23 0.33 34.92
CA GLN A 542 -18.48 0.78 34.32
C GLN A 542 -18.65 2.28 34.52
N VAL A 543 -18.90 3.02 33.43
CA VAL A 543 -19.18 4.45 33.43
C VAL A 543 -20.51 4.68 32.73
N GLY A 544 -21.57 4.93 33.51
CA GLY A 544 -22.93 4.94 32.98
C GLY A 544 -23.31 3.57 32.41
N ASN A 545 -23.63 3.53 31.11
CA ASN A 545 -23.98 2.28 30.42
C ASN A 545 -22.80 1.64 29.66
N GLU A 546 -21.62 2.25 29.67
CA GLU A 546 -20.44 1.80 28.94
C GLU A 546 -19.40 1.16 29.87
N TYR A 547 -18.70 0.13 29.37
CA TYR A 547 -17.52 -0.43 30.02
C TYR A 547 -16.22 0.18 29.45
N ARG A 548 -15.24 0.43 30.31
CA ARG A 548 -13.92 0.96 29.94
C ARG A 548 -12.82 0.16 30.62
N LEU A 549 -11.66 0.04 29.98
CA LEU A 549 -10.49 -0.55 30.63
C LEU A 549 -10.01 0.33 31.77
N GLN A 550 -9.64 -0.29 32.88
CA GLN A 550 -9.14 0.42 34.04
C GLN A 550 -7.64 0.73 33.84
N THR A 551 -7.27 2.01 33.78
CA THR A 551 -5.86 2.43 33.82
C THR A 551 -5.39 2.53 35.26
N ARG A 552 -4.06 2.55 35.50
CA ARG A 552 -3.50 2.71 36.84
C ARG A 552 -4.00 3.99 37.53
N GLU A 553 -4.04 5.09 36.80
CA GLU A 553 -4.58 6.38 37.27
C GLU A 553 -6.06 6.29 37.64
N SER A 554 -6.84 5.55 36.84
CA SER A 554 -8.25 5.30 37.11
C SER A 554 -8.45 4.37 38.31
N ALA A 555 -7.57 3.37 38.49
CA ALA A 555 -7.60 2.46 39.62
C ALA A 555 -7.30 3.16 40.95
N GLU A 556 -6.29 4.03 40.96
CA GLU A 556 -5.94 4.85 42.12
C GLU A 556 -7.09 5.81 42.49
N TRP A 557 -7.71 6.45 41.48
CA TRP A 557 -8.88 7.30 41.69
C TRP A 557 -10.10 6.53 42.20
N VAL A 558 -10.41 5.37 41.62
CA VAL A 558 -11.55 4.53 42.03
C VAL A 558 -11.33 3.98 43.44
N ALA A 559 -10.10 3.61 43.81
CA ALA A 559 -9.76 3.17 45.16
C ALA A 559 -9.97 4.31 46.19
N ASP A 560 -9.50 5.52 45.90
CA ASP A 560 -9.75 6.70 46.73
C ASP A 560 -11.25 7.05 46.81
N PHE A 561 -11.97 7.02 45.69
CA PHE A 561 -13.41 7.23 45.65
C PHE A 561 -14.17 6.20 46.49
N ARG A 562 -13.91 4.89 46.29
CA ARG A 562 -14.54 3.82 47.07
C ARG A 562 -14.21 3.95 48.56
N GLY A 563 -12.97 4.30 48.90
CA GLY A 563 -12.54 4.54 50.28
C GLY A 563 -13.31 5.70 50.93
N ARG A 564 -13.41 6.84 50.24
CA ARG A 564 -14.18 8.00 50.71
C ARG A 564 -15.67 7.70 50.80
N HIS A 565 -16.24 7.04 49.80
CA HIS A 565 -17.65 6.67 49.78
C HIS A 565 -17.99 5.72 50.92
N ALA A 566 -17.18 4.68 51.16
CA ALA A 566 -17.36 3.76 52.28
C ALA A 566 -17.22 4.48 53.63
N GLY A 567 -16.25 5.38 53.76
CA GLY A 567 -16.06 6.20 54.96
C GLY A 567 -17.25 7.12 55.25
N ILE A 568 -17.81 7.77 54.23
CA ILE A 568 -19.00 8.63 54.38
C ILE A 568 -20.25 7.78 54.62
N SER A 569 -20.42 6.66 53.91
CA SER A 569 -21.58 5.78 54.05
C SER A 569 -21.68 5.11 55.42
N ALA A 570 -20.55 4.95 56.11
CA ALA A 570 -20.48 4.41 57.47
C ALA A 570 -20.60 5.49 58.56
N ASP A 571 -20.64 6.78 58.20
CA ASP A 571 -20.77 7.91 59.12
C ASP A 571 -22.21 8.45 59.11
N ASP A 572 -23.08 7.76 59.85
CA ASP A 572 -24.51 8.10 59.97
C ASP A 572 -24.74 9.54 60.48
N GLY A 573 -23.83 10.06 61.32
CA GLY A 573 -23.92 11.41 61.87
C GLY A 573 -23.69 12.47 60.79
N ARG A 574 -22.65 12.29 59.97
CA ARG A 574 -22.37 13.18 58.84
C ARG A 574 -23.48 13.14 57.79
N ILE A 575 -24.02 11.97 57.47
CA ILE A 575 -25.14 11.84 56.53
C ILE A 575 -26.37 12.59 57.04
N ALA A 576 -26.68 12.48 58.34
CA ALA A 576 -27.81 13.18 58.95
C ALA A 576 -27.63 14.71 58.91
N ASP A 577 -26.43 15.21 59.19
CA ASP A 577 -26.12 16.65 59.16
C ASP A 577 -26.14 17.23 57.75
N GLU A 578 -25.59 16.53 56.76
CA GLU A 578 -25.63 16.95 55.35
C GLU A 578 -27.07 16.92 54.81
N ARG A 579 -27.87 15.89 55.13
CA ARG A 579 -29.31 15.88 54.82
C ARG A 579 -30.04 17.05 55.45
N ALA A 580 -29.80 17.35 56.72
CA ALA A 580 -30.46 18.45 57.42
C ALA A 580 -30.08 19.82 56.84
N LYS A 581 -28.87 19.96 56.28
CA LYS A 581 -28.45 21.17 55.54
C LYS A 581 -29.16 21.29 54.19
N GLU A 582 -29.20 20.22 53.40
CA GLU A 582 -29.90 20.21 52.11
C GLU A 582 -31.41 20.47 52.29
N PHE A 583 -32.04 19.88 53.32
CA PHE A 583 -33.44 20.16 53.67
C PHE A 583 -33.71 21.60 54.15
N LYS A 584 -32.70 22.34 54.58
CA LYS A 584 -32.81 23.77 54.92
C LYS A 584 -32.52 24.68 53.72
N ALA A 585 -31.86 24.15 52.69
CA ALA A 585 -31.49 24.87 51.48
C ALA A 585 -32.54 24.72 50.36
N ALA A 586 -33.27 23.60 50.34
CA ALA A 586 -34.51 23.40 49.59
C ALA A 586 -35.70 24.07 50.30
#